data_AF-A0AAU3ZSF7-F1
#
_entry.id   AF-A0AAU3ZSF7-F1
#
_cell.length_a   1.000
_cell.length_b   1.000
_cell.length_c   1.000
_cell.angle_alpha   90.00
_cell.angle_beta   90.00
_cell.angle_gamma   90.00
#
_symmetry.space_group_name_H-M   'P 1'
#
loop_
_entity.id
_entity.type
_entity.pdbx_description
1 polymer ?
#
loop_
_entity_poly.entity_id
_entity_poly.type
_entity_poly.pdbx_seq_one_letter_code
_entity_poly.pdbx_strand_id
1 'polypeptide(L)'
;MSSFEFELEPVNNSSGYGFRGEVGKFGNVDVCRDLRPVDGITPKQVVLRGSHFPDVLFNGGAGGEPSLDGGWLRVDGKIVDMNLKVNGVRKGSRWLEVKHRDRDYTYGIANKVVELRRGDRAIFIGRGKFVSGLGRMRSGRVQGDVDATDLAIALVLEVVDTSALSTLGALLAAPATFLFRPRRDGGTPC
;
A
#
# COMPACT_ATOMS: atom_id res chain seq x y z
N MET A 1 19.09 19.23 4.17
CA MET A 1 18.07 18.16 4.11
C MET A 1 16.95 18.64 3.21
N SER A 2 16.69 17.97 2.08
CA SER A 2 15.53 18.29 1.24
C SER A 2 14.28 17.69 1.86
N SER A 3 13.28 18.50 2.10
CA SER A 3 11.92 18.06 2.44
C SER A 3 10.97 18.80 1.52
N PHE A 4 9.94 18.11 1.05
CA PHE A 4 8.90 18.73 0.25
C PHE A 4 7.56 18.04 0.48
N GLU A 5 6.51 18.73 0.09
CA GLU A 5 5.14 18.23 0.14
C GLU A 5 4.58 18.14 -1.27
N PHE A 6 3.60 17.26 -1.44
CA PHE A 6 2.89 17.10 -2.70
C PHE A 6 1.42 16.77 -2.44
N GLU A 7 0.58 17.03 -3.43
CA GLU A 7 -0.83 16.65 -3.42
C GLU A 7 -1.14 15.81 -4.64
N LEU A 8 -1.99 14.80 -4.47
CA LEU A 8 -2.50 13.98 -5.56
C LEU A 8 -4.02 14.04 -5.60
N GLU A 9 -4.54 14.24 -6.80
CA GLU A 9 -5.95 14.22 -7.11
C GLU A 9 -6.43 12.78 -7.28
N PRO A 10 -7.59 12.41 -6.73
CA PRO A 10 -8.18 11.10 -6.97
C PRO A 10 -8.59 10.96 -8.44
N VAL A 11 -8.25 9.83 -9.03
CA VAL A 11 -8.81 9.36 -10.29
C VAL A 11 -9.84 8.30 -9.94
N ASN A 12 -11.10 8.51 -10.31
CA ASN A 12 -12.16 7.52 -10.10
C ASN A 12 -13.14 7.58 -11.27
N ASN A 13 -12.96 6.69 -12.24
CA ASN A 13 -13.82 6.58 -13.41
C ASN A 13 -14.05 5.10 -13.75
N SER A 14 -14.86 4.84 -14.79
CA SER A 14 -15.18 3.48 -15.22
C SER A 14 -13.97 2.65 -15.67
N SER A 15 -12.86 3.31 -16.01
CA SER A 15 -11.64 2.65 -16.48
C SER A 15 -10.57 2.46 -15.40
N GLY A 16 -10.66 3.14 -14.26
CA GLY A 16 -9.63 3.03 -13.25
C GLY A 16 -9.89 3.84 -11.99
N TYR A 17 -9.16 3.46 -10.94
CA TYR A 17 -9.17 4.12 -9.65
C TYR A 17 -7.74 4.34 -9.16
N GLY A 18 -7.44 5.50 -8.60
CA GLY A 18 -6.08 5.81 -8.16
C GLY A 18 -5.86 7.29 -7.89
N PHE A 19 -4.66 7.76 -8.16
CA PHE A 19 -4.26 9.14 -7.93
C PHE A 19 -3.34 9.67 -9.04
N ARG A 20 -3.42 10.96 -9.31
CA ARG A 20 -2.51 11.66 -10.21
C ARG A 20 -2.07 13.00 -9.64
N GLY A 21 -0.88 13.47 -10.00
CA GLY A 21 -0.40 14.77 -9.57
C GLY A 21 1.09 14.97 -9.84
N GLU A 22 1.62 16.11 -9.41
CA GLU A 22 3.04 16.43 -9.50
C GLU A 22 3.74 16.12 -8.18
N VAL A 23 4.89 15.44 -8.24
CA VAL A 23 5.65 15.03 -7.05
C VAL A 23 7.02 15.68 -7.06
N GLY A 24 7.10 16.91 -6.55
CA GLY A 24 8.33 17.68 -6.43
C GLY A 24 9.13 17.70 -7.74
N LYS A 25 10.46 17.51 -7.65
CA LYS A 25 11.37 17.50 -8.81
C LYS A 25 11.17 16.31 -9.77
N PHE A 26 10.35 15.31 -9.41
CA PHE A 26 10.13 14.10 -10.20
C PHE A 26 9.01 14.30 -11.24
N GLY A 27 8.26 15.40 -11.15
CA GLY A 27 7.22 15.75 -12.11
C GLY A 27 5.95 14.94 -11.95
N ASN A 28 5.21 14.82 -13.04
CA ASN A 28 3.87 14.21 -13.04
C ASN A 28 3.92 12.68 -12.88
N VAL A 29 3.01 12.17 -12.06
CA VAL A 29 2.78 10.76 -11.83
C VAL A 29 1.29 10.45 -11.92
N ASP A 30 0.98 9.25 -12.41
CA ASP A 30 -0.32 8.62 -12.40
C ASP A 30 -0.16 7.22 -11.81
N VAL A 31 -0.87 6.93 -10.73
CA VAL A 31 -0.89 5.61 -10.09
C VAL A 31 -2.32 5.11 -10.02
N CYS A 32 -2.65 4.07 -10.79
CA CYS A 32 -4.01 3.59 -10.95
C CYS A 32 -4.11 2.07 -10.97
N ARG A 33 -5.22 1.55 -10.45
CA ARG A 33 -5.72 0.21 -10.75
C ARG A 33 -6.58 0.24 -12.01
N ASP A 34 -6.35 -0.69 -12.93
CA ASP A 34 -7.24 -0.86 -14.10
C ASP A 34 -8.49 -1.61 -13.64
N LEU A 35 -9.66 -1.04 -13.91
CA LEU A 35 -10.95 -1.62 -13.56
C LEU A 35 -11.62 -2.31 -14.75
N ARG A 36 -11.05 -2.22 -15.95
CA ARG A 36 -11.63 -2.82 -17.14
C ARG A 36 -11.43 -4.34 -17.11
N PRO A 37 -12.51 -5.13 -17.15
CA PRO A 37 -12.40 -6.58 -17.20
C PRO A 37 -11.66 -7.01 -18.47
N VAL A 38 -10.75 -7.97 -18.32
CA VAL A 38 -10.14 -8.72 -19.42
C VAL A 38 -10.71 -10.13 -19.34
N ASP A 39 -11.37 -10.59 -20.40
CA ASP A 39 -12.06 -11.89 -20.43
C ASP A 39 -13.05 -12.10 -19.27
N GLY A 40 -13.74 -11.03 -18.87
CA GLY A 40 -14.71 -11.04 -17.76
C GLY A 40 -14.09 -11.00 -16.36
N ILE A 41 -12.77 -10.87 -16.24
CA ILE A 41 -12.04 -10.83 -14.98
C ILE A 41 -11.41 -9.44 -14.79
N THR A 42 -11.75 -8.77 -13.68
CA THR A 42 -11.11 -7.50 -13.31
C THR A 42 -9.65 -7.73 -12.89
N PRO A 43 -8.68 -7.03 -13.50
CA PRO A 43 -7.27 -7.16 -13.11
C PRO A 43 -7.03 -6.71 -11.67
N LYS A 44 -6.26 -7.51 -10.92
CA LYS A 44 -5.75 -7.13 -9.60
C LYS A 44 -4.41 -6.41 -9.71
N GLN A 45 -4.36 -5.36 -10.52
CA GLN A 45 -3.12 -4.65 -10.82
C GLN A 45 -3.17 -3.20 -10.39
N VAL A 46 -2.07 -2.69 -9.89
CA VAL A 46 -1.81 -1.25 -9.72
C VAL A 46 -0.56 -0.92 -10.53
N VAL A 47 -0.66 0.09 -11.40
CA VAL A 47 0.44 0.53 -12.25
C VAL A 47 0.76 1.97 -11.92
N LEU A 48 2.05 2.28 -11.83
CA LEU A 48 2.54 3.65 -11.77
C LEU A 48 3.14 4.05 -13.12
N ARG A 49 2.80 5.25 -13.57
CA ARG A 49 3.28 5.87 -14.81
C ARG A 49 3.76 7.28 -14.52
N GLY A 50 4.95 7.62 -14.99
CA GLY A 50 5.50 8.97 -14.90
C GLY A 50 6.85 9.01 -15.60
N SER A 51 7.16 10.08 -16.32
CA SER A 51 8.34 10.14 -17.19
C SER A 51 9.68 10.03 -16.45
N HIS A 52 9.73 10.39 -15.17
CA HIS A 52 10.92 10.30 -14.33
C HIS A 52 10.81 9.21 -13.25
N PHE A 53 9.81 8.35 -13.34
CA PHE A 53 9.60 7.25 -12.42
C PHE A 53 10.01 5.93 -13.06
N PRO A 54 10.51 4.96 -12.27
CA PRO A 54 10.72 3.61 -12.76
C PRO A 54 9.40 2.94 -13.13
N ASP A 55 9.47 1.89 -13.94
CA ASP A 55 8.30 1.08 -14.27
C ASP A 55 7.89 0.28 -13.03
N VAL A 56 6.72 0.55 -12.45
CA VAL A 56 6.23 -0.16 -11.26
C VAL A 56 4.86 -0.80 -11.49
N LEU A 57 4.77 -2.08 -11.14
CA LEU A 57 3.55 -2.89 -11.20
C LEU A 57 3.41 -3.65 -9.88
N PHE A 58 2.28 -3.47 -9.22
CA PHE A 58 1.78 -4.40 -8.22
C PHE A 58 0.74 -5.32 -8.87
N ASN A 59 0.75 -6.60 -8.52
CA ASN A 59 -0.22 -7.55 -9.03
C ASN A 59 -0.57 -8.61 -7.97
N GLY A 60 -1.84 -9.02 -7.95
CA GLY A 60 -2.33 -10.11 -7.12
C GLY A 60 -2.98 -9.61 -5.83
N GLY A 61 -3.07 -10.51 -4.86
CA GLY A 61 -3.78 -10.26 -3.61
C GLY A 61 -5.01 -11.15 -3.42
N ALA A 62 -5.36 -11.36 -2.16
CA ALA A 62 -6.61 -11.94 -1.71
C ALA A 62 -7.80 -11.00 -1.99
N GLY A 63 -8.95 -11.56 -2.35
CA GLY A 63 -10.19 -10.80 -2.58
C GLY A 63 -10.40 -10.36 -4.03
N GLY A 64 -11.20 -9.30 -4.24
CA GLY A 64 -11.52 -8.74 -5.56
C GLY A 64 -10.65 -7.55 -5.99
N GLU A 65 -9.83 -7.03 -5.09
CA GLU A 65 -8.97 -5.87 -5.30
C GLU A 65 -7.49 -6.24 -5.14
N PRO A 66 -6.55 -5.45 -5.69
CA PRO A 66 -5.12 -5.64 -5.40
C PRO A 66 -4.86 -5.50 -3.90
N SER A 67 -4.23 -6.50 -3.28
CA SER A 67 -3.98 -6.49 -1.83
C SER A 67 -2.62 -7.09 -1.48
N LEU A 68 -2.07 -6.68 -0.33
CA LEU A 68 -0.76 -7.16 0.14
C LEU A 68 -0.72 -8.67 0.39
N ASP A 69 -1.85 -9.28 0.74
CA ASP A 69 -1.94 -10.70 1.07
C ASP A 69 -1.91 -11.57 -0.20
N GLY A 70 -0.76 -12.13 -0.55
CA GLY A 70 -0.57 -12.91 -1.77
C GLY A 70 -0.35 -12.07 -3.04
N GLY A 71 -0.09 -10.77 -2.90
CA GLY A 71 0.35 -9.90 -3.98
C GLY A 71 1.86 -9.86 -4.13
N TRP A 72 2.34 -9.40 -5.29
CA TRP A 72 3.75 -9.16 -5.58
C TRP A 72 3.96 -7.78 -6.21
N LEU A 73 5.14 -7.22 -6.00
CA LEU A 73 5.55 -5.94 -6.53
C LEU A 73 6.76 -6.11 -7.45
N ARG A 74 6.78 -5.36 -8.56
CA ARG A 74 7.89 -5.33 -9.51
C ARG A 74 8.26 -3.88 -9.81
N VAL A 75 9.56 -3.60 -9.79
CA VAL A 75 10.15 -2.29 -10.10
C VAL A 75 11.25 -2.50 -11.13
N ASP A 76 11.17 -1.82 -12.28
CA ASP A 76 12.06 -1.96 -13.45
C ASP A 76 12.30 -3.43 -13.82
N GLY A 77 11.21 -4.20 -13.93
CA GLY A 77 11.26 -5.62 -14.28
C GLY A 77 11.76 -6.57 -13.18
N LYS A 78 12.24 -6.06 -12.03
CA LYS A 78 12.73 -6.89 -10.93
C LYS A 78 11.68 -7.07 -9.84
N ILE A 79 11.45 -8.31 -9.43
CA ILE A 79 10.56 -8.62 -8.30
C ILE A 79 11.16 -8.06 -7.01
N VAL A 80 10.30 -7.42 -6.23
CA VAL A 80 10.60 -6.87 -4.92
C VAL A 80 10.26 -7.94 -3.88
N ASP A 81 11.17 -8.20 -2.95
CA ASP A 81 10.89 -9.08 -1.82
C ASP A 81 10.01 -8.34 -0.82
N MET A 82 8.89 -8.94 -0.44
CA MET A 82 7.87 -8.36 0.42
C MET A 82 7.53 -9.34 1.54
N ASN A 83 7.77 -8.91 2.78
CA ASN A 83 7.57 -9.75 3.95
C ASN A 83 6.71 -9.03 4.98
N LEU A 84 5.48 -9.50 5.14
CA LEU A 84 4.54 -8.99 6.12
C LEU A 84 4.97 -9.44 7.53
N LYS A 85 5.33 -8.48 8.38
CA LYS A 85 5.67 -8.72 9.78
C LYS A 85 4.49 -8.39 10.69
N VAL A 86 4.26 -9.27 11.66
CA VAL A 86 3.20 -9.14 12.66
C VAL A 86 3.82 -9.34 14.04
N ASN A 87 3.87 -8.27 14.85
CA ASN A 87 4.39 -8.32 16.22
C ASN A 87 3.26 -8.17 17.25
N GLY A 88 2.34 -9.13 17.26
CA GLY A 88 1.24 -9.20 18.24
C GLY A 88 -0.09 -8.60 17.76
N VAL A 89 -0.96 -8.26 18.73
CA VAL A 89 -2.39 -7.91 18.51
C VAL A 89 -2.65 -6.40 18.61
N ARG A 90 -1.65 -5.59 18.97
CA ARG A 90 -1.83 -4.15 19.22
C ARG A 90 -1.82 -3.34 17.91
N LYS A 91 -2.56 -2.22 17.89
CA LYS A 91 -2.54 -1.25 16.79
C LYS A 91 -1.10 -0.75 16.55
N GLY A 92 -0.64 -0.77 15.30
CA GLY A 92 0.71 -0.34 14.91
C GLY A 92 1.81 -1.40 15.07
N SER A 93 1.46 -2.65 15.37
CA SER A 93 2.43 -3.75 15.50
C SER A 93 2.66 -4.55 14.21
N ARG A 94 2.15 -4.07 13.08
CA ARG A 94 2.27 -4.71 11.76
C ARG A 94 2.96 -3.76 10.80
N TRP A 95 3.92 -4.28 10.07
CA TRP A 95 4.63 -3.56 9.01
C TRP A 95 4.96 -4.53 7.89
N LEU A 96 5.22 -3.97 6.72
CA LEU A 96 5.73 -4.68 5.57
C LEU A 96 7.21 -4.34 5.43
N GLU A 97 8.06 -5.36 5.48
CA GLU A 97 9.46 -5.22 5.04
C GLU A 97 9.49 -5.37 3.52
N VAL A 98 10.12 -4.42 2.85
CA VAL A 98 10.25 -4.41 1.39
C VAL A 98 11.73 -4.33 1.06
N LYS A 99 12.25 -5.26 0.25
CA LYS A 99 13.64 -5.24 -0.20
C LYS A 99 13.71 -5.16 -1.71
N HIS A 100 14.42 -4.14 -2.20
CA HIS A 100 14.66 -3.96 -3.62
C HIS A 100 16.13 -3.60 -3.86
N ARG A 101 16.87 -4.52 -4.50
CA ARG A 101 18.32 -4.39 -4.74
C ARG A 101 19.08 -4.18 -3.43
N ASP A 102 19.73 -3.04 -3.26
CA ASP A 102 20.52 -2.59 -2.12
C ASP A 102 19.69 -1.77 -1.10
N ARG A 103 18.37 -1.83 -1.19
CA ARG A 103 17.45 -0.97 -0.43
C ARG A 103 16.51 -1.79 0.43
N ASP A 104 16.58 -1.54 1.73
CA ASP A 104 15.64 -2.08 2.71
C ASP A 104 14.68 -0.99 3.17
N TYR A 105 13.39 -1.28 3.04
CA TYR A 105 12.32 -0.39 3.46
C TYR A 105 11.46 -1.02 4.55
N THR A 106 10.88 -0.15 5.36
CA THR A 106 9.75 -0.48 6.24
C THR A 106 8.54 0.31 5.77
N TYR A 107 7.45 -0.37 5.46
CA TYR A 107 6.17 0.22 5.14
C TYR A 107 5.16 -0.06 6.26
N GLY A 108 4.47 0.97 6.74
CA GLY A 108 3.56 0.85 7.88
C GLY A 108 2.42 1.86 7.83
N ILE A 109 1.45 1.68 8.72
CA ILE A 109 0.28 2.56 8.83
C ILE A 109 0.10 3.02 10.26
N ALA A 110 0.13 4.33 10.48
CA ALA A 110 -0.13 4.97 11.75
C ALA A 110 -1.16 6.09 11.57
N ASN A 111 -2.22 6.10 12.38
CA ASN A 111 -3.24 7.16 12.37
C ASN A 111 -3.81 7.52 10.98
N LYS A 112 -4.03 6.52 10.11
CA LYS A 112 -4.50 6.69 8.72
C LYS A 112 -3.53 7.42 7.79
N VAL A 113 -2.26 7.51 8.19
CA VAL A 113 -1.13 7.93 7.39
C VAL A 113 -0.29 6.70 7.13
N VAL A 114 0.04 6.45 5.86
CA VAL A 114 1.01 5.42 5.49
C VAL A 114 2.40 6.03 5.52
N GLU A 115 3.37 5.22 5.91
CA GLU A 115 4.78 5.61 5.99
C GLU A 115 5.63 4.57 5.26
N LEU A 116 6.46 5.01 4.32
CA LEU A 116 7.56 4.23 3.77
C LEU A 116 8.88 4.84 4.26
N ARG A 117 9.70 4.04 4.95
CA ARG A 117 10.98 4.47 5.53
C ARG A 117 12.15 3.68 4.96
N ARG A 118 13.25 4.37 4.61
CA ARG A 118 14.55 3.81 4.19
C ARG A 118 15.67 4.53 4.95
N GLY A 119 16.19 3.91 6.01
CA GLY A 119 17.17 4.54 6.90
C GLY A 119 16.60 5.80 7.58
N ASP A 120 17.21 6.95 7.31
CA ASP A 120 16.83 8.29 7.75
C ASP A 120 15.84 9.01 6.81
N ARG A 121 15.46 8.37 5.69
CA ARG A 121 14.51 8.90 4.70
C ARG A 121 13.12 8.36 4.97
N ALA A 122 12.10 9.19 4.80
CA ALA A 122 10.72 8.79 4.99
C ALA A 122 9.77 9.51 4.03
N ILE A 123 8.75 8.78 3.56
CA ILE A 123 7.64 9.29 2.76
C ILE A 123 6.37 9.00 3.53
N PHE A 124 5.60 10.03 3.80
CA PHE A 124 4.31 9.95 4.49
C PHE A 124 3.22 10.28 3.47
N ILE A 125 2.18 9.46 3.37
CA ILE A 125 1.02 9.75 2.53
C ILE A 125 -0.24 9.60 3.40
N GLY A 126 -1.10 10.61 3.33
CA GLY A 126 -2.32 10.67 4.12
C GLY A 126 -3.47 11.30 3.37
N ARG A 127 -4.62 11.37 4.04
CA ARG A 127 -5.81 12.03 3.49
C ARG A 127 -5.57 13.55 3.43
N GLY A 128 -5.70 14.11 2.22
CA GLY A 128 -5.65 15.54 1.99
C GLY A 128 -7.03 16.20 2.05
N LYS A 129 -7.11 17.38 1.44
CA LYS A 129 -8.35 18.16 1.30
C LYS A 129 -9.44 17.39 0.54
N PHE A 130 -10.69 17.69 0.86
CA PHE A 130 -11.83 17.24 0.05
C PHE A 130 -12.19 18.33 -0.94
N VAL A 131 -12.27 17.98 -2.22
CA VAL A 131 -12.69 18.90 -3.27
C VAL A 131 -13.99 18.37 -3.86
N SER A 132 -15.02 19.21 -3.88
CA SER A 132 -16.31 18.83 -4.47
C SER A 132 -16.12 18.44 -5.94
N GLY A 133 -16.76 17.36 -6.37
CA GLY A 133 -16.64 16.83 -7.74
C GLY A 133 -15.39 15.95 -7.99
N LEU A 134 -14.30 16.13 -7.25
CA LEU A 134 -13.09 15.29 -7.37
C LEU A 134 -13.05 14.20 -6.28
N GLY A 135 -13.41 14.55 -5.05
CA GLY A 135 -13.34 13.66 -3.90
C GLY A 135 -12.20 14.00 -2.95
N ARG A 136 -11.75 13.00 -2.18
CA ARG A 136 -10.70 13.17 -1.16
C ARG A 136 -9.32 13.01 -1.78
N MET A 137 -8.55 14.09 -1.78
CA MET A 137 -7.16 14.09 -2.24
C MET A 137 -6.23 13.29 -1.32
N ARG A 138 -5.01 13.05 -1.79
CA ARG A 138 -3.90 12.59 -0.95
C ARG A 138 -2.88 13.70 -0.79
N SER A 139 -2.38 13.84 0.43
CA SER A 139 -1.28 14.74 0.75
C SER A 139 -0.09 13.89 1.13
N GLY A 140 1.05 14.18 0.51
CA GLY A 140 2.31 13.50 0.75
C GLY A 140 3.35 14.44 1.32
N ARG A 141 4.19 13.93 2.22
CA ARG A 141 5.33 14.65 2.80
C ARG A 141 6.57 13.78 2.70
N VAL A 142 7.66 14.37 2.25
CA VAL A 142 8.95 13.73 2.07
C VAL A 142 9.97 14.28 3.07
N GLN A 143 10.71 13.39 3.69
CA GLN A 143 11.85 13.70 4.56
C GLN A 143 13.12 13.01 4.04
N GLY A 144 14.19 13.78 3.88
CA GLY A 144 15.48 13.29 3.44
C GLY A 144 15.62 13.25 1.92
N ASP A 145 16.77 12.75 1.47
CA ASP A 145 17.07 12.65 0.04
C ASP A 145 16.47 11.36 -0.53
N VAL A 146 15.17 11.40 -0.80
CA VAL A 146 14.46 10.33 -1.51
C VAL A 146 14.69 10.43 -3.01
N ASP A 147 14.62 9.29 -3.68
CA ASP A 147 14.65 9.20 -5.13
C ASP A 147 13.32 8.72 -5.73
N ALA A 148 13.26 8.64 -7.05
CA ALA A 148 12.06 8.26 -7.78
C ALA A 148 11.58 6.84 -7.44
N THR A 149 12.50 5.93 -7.11
CA THR A 149 12.14 4.55 -6.75
C THR A 149 11.47 4.50 -5.37
N ASP A 150 11.96 5.27 -4.40
CA ASP A 150 11.32 5.37 -3.08
C ASP A 150 9.87 5.85 -3.20
N LEU A 151 9.68 6.92 -3.98
CA LEU A 151 8.36 7.49 -4.25
C LEU A 151 7.48 6.50 -5.02
N ALA A 152 8.02 5.81 -6.03
CA ALA A 152 7.24 4.86 -6.81
C ALA A 152 6.69 3.71 -5.95
N ILE A 153 7.52 3.16 -5.05
CA ILE A 153 7.10 2.11 -4.12
C ILE A 153 6.02 2.65 -3.17
N ALA A 154 6.21 3.83 -2.57
CA ALA A 154 5.24 4.42 -1.66
C ALA A 154 3.87 4.68 -2.33
N LEU A 155 3.90 5.25 -3.54
CA LEU A 155 2.70 5.62 -4.29
C LEU A 155 1.89 4.40 -4.74
N VAL A 156 2.55 3.34 -5.20
CA VAL A 156 1.87 2.10 -5.59
C VAL A 156 1.22 1.43 -4.37
N LEU A 157 1.95 1.34 -3.25
CA LEU A 157 1.42 0.73 -2.03
C LEU A 157 0.27 1.52 -1.38
N GLU A 158 0.13 2.82 -1.67
CA GLU A 158 -1.02 3.63 -1.22
C GLU A 158 -2.34 3.22 -1.92
N VAL A 159 -2.27 2.70 -3.16
CA VAL A 159 -3.47 2.27 -3.92
C VAL A 159 -3.83 0.80 -3.66
N VAL A 160 -2.87 0.02 -3.15
CA VAL A 160 -3.07 -1.39 -2.78
C VAL A 160 -3.86 -1.48 -1.46
N ASP A 161 -4.75 -2.48 -1.35
CA ASP A 161 -5.42 -2.76 -0.08
C ASP A 161 -4.40 -3.21 0.99
N THR A 162 -4.26 -2.36 2.01
CA THR A 162 -3.35 -2.54 3.14
C THR A 162 -4.06 -3.04 4.39
N SER A 163 -5.27 -3.59 4.26
CA SER A 163 -6.07 -4.12 5.36
C SER A 163 -5.30 -5.11 6.24
N ALA A 164 -4.39 -5.90 5.67
CA ALA A 164 -3.48 -6.81 6.39
C ALA A 164 -2.55 -6.09 7.40
N LEU A 165 -2.23 -4.81 7.16
CA LEU A 165 -1.47 -3.96 8.08
C LEU A 165 -2.35 -3.32 9.17
N SER A 166 -3.66 -3.33 8.99
CA SER A 166 -4.61 -2.75 9.94
C SER A 166 -5.10 -3.78 10.96
N THR A 167 -5.36 -3.34 12.20
CA THR A 167 -5.89 -4.22 13.27
C THR A 167 -7.29 -4.75 12.94
N LEU A 168 -8.12 -3.95 12.23
CA LEU A 168 -9.51 -4.28 11.92
C LEU A 168 -9.63 -5.20 10.70
N GLY A 169 -8.79 -5.00 9.66
CA GLY A 169 -8.79 -5.82 8.45
C GLY A 169 -8.41 -7.29 8.71
N ALA A 170 -7.45 -7.54 9.61
CA ALA A 170 -7.09 -8.90 10.00
C ALA A 170 -8.16 -9.62 10.84
N LEU A 171 -9.02 -8.89 11.56
CA LEU A 171 -10.12 -9.49 12.34
C LEU A 171 -11.27 -9.94 11.43
N LEU A 172 -11.45 -9.27 10.29
CA LEU A 172 -12.43 -9.63 9.25
C LEU A 172 -11.87 -10.66 8.25
N ALA A 173 -10.55 -10.71 8.05
CA ALA A 173 -9.87 -11.70 7.20
C ALA A 173 -9.53 -13.01 7.96
N ALA A 174 -9.80 -13.09 9.26
CA ALA A 174 -9.61 -14.32 10.01
C ALA A 174 -10.64 -15.38 9.57
N PRO A 175 -10.22 -16.59 9.15
CA PRO A 175 -11.15 -17.68 8.91
C PRO A 175 -11.93 -17.97 10.20
N ALA A 176 -13.23 -18.24 10.07
CA ALA A 176 -14.19 -18.46 11.17
C ALA A 176 -13.77 -19.54 12.18
N THR A 177 -12.72 -20.32 11.89
CA THR A 177 -12.11 -21.33 12.75
C THR A 177 -11.57 -20.78 14.08
N PHE A 178 -11.27 -19.47 14.19
CA PHE A 178 -10.81 -18.90 15.46
C PHE A 178 -11.94 -18.54 16.44
N LEU A 179 -13.19 -18.41 15.97
CA LEU A 179 -14.35 -18.09 16.82
C LEU A 179 -15.07 -19.33 17.36
N PHE A 180 -14.76 -20.53 16.86
CA PHE A 180 -15.35 -21.79 17.33
C PHE A 180 -14.26 -22.79 17.74
N ARG A 181 -13.61 -22.56 18.89
CA ARG A 181 -12.96 -23.65 19.64
C ARG A 181 -14.03 -24.36 20.48
N PRO A 182 -14.25 -25.68 20.35
CA PRO A 182 -15.10 -26.43 21.27
C PRO A 182 -14.48 -26.34 22.67
N ARG A 183 -15.33 -26.04 23.65
CA ARG A 183 -14.99 -26.11 25.07
C ARG A 183 -14.59 -27.56 25.37
N ARG A 184 -13.31 -27.78 25.68
CA ARG A 184 -12.79 -29.09 26.10
C ARG A 184 -13.27 -29.29 27.54
N ASP A 185 -14.19 -30.23 27.73
CA ASP A 185 -14.62 -30.68 29.05
C ASP A 185 -13.41 -31.18 29.83
N GLY A 186 -13.06 -30.44 30.89
CA GLY A 186 -12.11 -30.88 31.88
C GLY A 186 -12.83 -31.83 32.84
N GLY A 187 -12.66 -33.13 32.63
CA GLY A 187 -12.88 -34.12 33.67
C GLY A 187 -11.83 -33.95 34.76
N THR A 188 -12.26 -33.86 36.01
CA THR A 188 -11.39 -33.90 37.19
C THR A 188 -11.42 -35.31 37.76
N PRO A 189 -10.27 -35.93 38.10
CA PRO A 189 -10.25 -37.18 38.82
C PRO A 189 -10.35 -36.94 40.34
N CYS A 190 -11.28 -37.66 40.97
CA CYS A 190 -11.30 -38.30 42.30
C CYS A 190 -12.75 -38.59 42.66
#